data_AF-W1WQX9-F1
#
_entry.id   AF-W1WQX9-F1
#
_cell.length_a   1.000
_cell.length_b   1.000
_cell.length_c   1.000
_cell.angle_alpha   90.00
_cell.angle_beta   90.00
_cell.angle_gamma   90.00
#
_symmetry.space_group_name_H-M   'P 1'
#
loop_
_entity.id
_entity.type
_entity.pdbx_description
1 polymer ?
#
loop_
_entity_poly.entity_id
_entity_poly.type
_entity_poly.pdbx_seq_one_letter_code
_entity_poly.pdbx_strand_id
1 'polypeptide(L)' 'MSILYEERLDGALPDVDRTSVLMALREHVPGLEILHTDEEIIPYECDGLSAYRTRPLLVVL' A
#
# COMPACT_ATOMS: atom_id res chain seq x y z
N MET A 1 -5.81 -19.63 1.58
CA MET A 1 -4.83 -18.58 1.89
C MET A 1 -5.61 -17.28 1.97
N SER A 2 -5.86 -16.74 3.17
CA SER A 2 -6.47 -15.42 3.33
C SER A 2 -5.35 -14.38 3.25
N ILE A 3 -5.61 -13.26 2.57
CA ILE A 3 -4.70 -12.09 2.55
C ILE A 3 -5.13 -11.02 3.57
N LEU A 4 -6.16 -11.32 4.36
CA LEU A 4 -6.67 -10.39 5.36
C LEU A 4 -5.79 -10.44 6.61
N TYR A 5 -5.51 -9.25 7.16
CA TYR A 5 -4.79 -9.09 8.41
C TYR A 5 -5.51 -9.80 9.57
N GLU A 6 -4.77 -10.59 10.33
CA GLU A 6 -5.20 -11.22 11.58
C GLU A 6 -4.16 -10.94 12.67
N GLU A 7 -4.47 -10.02 13.59
CA GLU A 7 -3.55 -9.60 14.66
C GLU A 7 -2.95 -10.76 15.49
N ARG A 8 -3.72 -11.84 15.70
CA ARG A 8 -3.23 -13.02 16.44
C ARG A 8 -2.09 -13.74 15.70
N LEU A 9 -2.05 -13.66 14.38
CA LEU A 9 -1.06 -14.30 13.52
C LEU A 9 0.04 -13.31 13.10
N ASP A 10 -0.36 -12.08 12.75
CA ASP A 10 0.53 -11.06 12.18
C ASP A 10 1.15 -10.13 13.24
N GLY A 11 0.63 -10.15 14.47
CA GLY A 11 0.97 -9.19 15.52
C GLY A 11 0.22 -7.86 15.36
N ALA A 12 0.29 -7.01 16.39
CA ALA A 12 -0.37 -5.70 16.36
C ALA A 12 0.28 -4.78 15.33
N LEU A 13 -0.54 -4.17 14.47
CA LEU A 13 -0.06 -3.14 13.55
C LEU A 13 0.34 -1.88 14.32
N PRO A 14 1.48 -1.26 13.97
CA PRO A 14 1.81 0.07 14.47
C PRO A 14 0.81 1.10 13.93
N ASP A 15 0.73 2.26 14.58
CA ASP A 15 0.03 3.40 13.99
C ASP A 15 0.77 3.82 12.71
N VAL A 16 0.06 3.80 11.58
CA VAL A 16 0.64 4.06 10.26
C VAL A 16 0.26 5.46 9.81
N ASP A 17 1.21 6.39 9.88
CA ASP A 17 1.08 7.69 9.23
C ASP A 17 1.51 7.59 7.75
N ARG A 18 0.57 7.89 6.85
CA ARG A 18 0.79 7.84 5.39
C ARG A 18 1.97 8.69 4.94
N THR A 19 2.13 9.88 5.53
CA THR A 19 3.19 10.82 5.12
C THR A 19 4.56 10.27 5.48
N SER A 20 4.69 9.72 6.69
CA SER A 20 5.91 9.08 7.18
C SER A 20 6.30 7.89 6.31
N VAL A 21 5.34 7.04 5.93
CA VAL A 21 5.59 5.92 5.00
C VAL A 21 6.05 6.42 3.63
N LEU A 22 5.40 7.44 3.07
CA LEU A 22 5.80 8.02 1.77
C LEU A 22 7.24 8.57 1.82
N MET A 23 7.60 9.29 2.88
CA MET A 23 8.95 9.83 3.04
C MET A 23 9.98 8.70 3.18
N ALA A 24 9.70 7.69 4.00
CA ALA A 24 10.57 6.53 4.16
C ALA A 24 10.78 5.81 2.83
N LEU A 25 9.72 5.59 2.03
CA LEU A 25 9.86 4.96 0.72
C LEU A 25 10.73 5.81 -0.23
N ARG A 26 10.54 7.13 -0.29
CA ARG A 26 11.38 8.01 -1.13
C ARG A 26 12.87 7.90 -0.81
N GLU A 27 13.22 7.67 0.46
CA GLU A 27 14.60 7.45 0.88
C GLU A 27 15.14 6.09 0.43
N HIS A 28 14.31 5.04 0.51
CA HIS A 28 14.75 3.66 0.25
C HIS A 28 14.72 3.25 -1.22
N VAL A 29 13.86 3.86 -2.03
CA VAL A 29 13.74 3.57 -3.47
C VAL A 29 14.00 4.83 -4.31
N PRO A 30 15.21 5.42 -4.22
CA PRO A 30 15.52 6.62 -4.98
C PRO A 30 15.44 6.32 -6.48
N GLY A 31 14.65 7.13 -7.20
CA GLY A 31 14.49 7.03 -8.65
C GLY A 31 13.28 6.23 -9.12
N LEU A 32 12.53 5.59 -8.21
CA LEU A 32 11.22 5.02 -8.53
C LEU A 32 10.12 6.06 -8.37
N GLU A 33 9.08 5.93 -9.19
CA GLU A 33 7.91 6.79 -9.09
C GLU A 33 7.00 6.25 -7.99
N ILE A 34 6.60 7.13 -7.07
CA ILE A 34 5.69 6.75 -5.98
C ILE A 34 4.37 7.48 -6.21
N LEU A 35 3.39 6.73 -6.69
CA LEU A 35 2.01 7.18 -6.85
C LEU A 35 1.34 7.24 -5.48
N HIS A 36 0.78 8.39 -5.18
CA HIS A 36 0.26 8.64 -3.84
C HIS A 36 -0.94 9.57 -3.81
N THR A 37 -1.46 10.05 -4.93
CA THR A 37 -2.75 10.74 -4.97
C THR A 37 -3.89 9.75 -5.15
N ASP A 38 -5.12 10.18 -4.92
CA ASP A 38 -6.29 9.33 -5.04
C ASP A 38 -6.49 8.89 -6.49
N GLU A 39 -6.36 9.81 -7.43
CA GLU A 39 -6.50 9.60 -8.86
C GLU A 39 -5.47 8.60 -9.41
N GLU A 40 -4.23 8.66 -8.93
CA GLU A 40 -3.15 7.78 -9.39
C GLU A 40 -3.31 6.34 -8.88
N ILE A 41 -3.87 6.15 -7.68
CA ILE A 41 -3.90 4.83 -7.04
C ILE A 41 -5.21 4.07 -7.25
N ILE A 42 -6.30 4.74 -7.67
CA ILE A 42 -7.59 4.09 -8.02
C ILE A 42 -7.43 2.94 -9.03
N PRO A 43 -6.65 3.07 -10.13
CA PRO A 43 -6.48 1.98 -11.09
C PRO A 43 -5.88 0.70 -10.49
N TYR A 44 -5.23 0.80 -9.33
CA TYR A 44 -4.54 -0.29 -8.64
C TYR A 44 -5.36 -0.91 -7.49
N GLU A 45 -6.65 -0.60 -7.39
CA GLU A 45 -7.52 -1.19 -6.35
C GLU A 45 -7.81 -2.69 -6.55
N CYS A 46 -7.49 -3.23 -7.72
CA CYS A 46 -7.87 -4.56 -8.18
C CYS A 46 -6.61 -5.35 -8.57
N ASP A 47 -6.61 -6.64 -8.23
CA ASP A 47 -5.52 -7.59 -8.51
C ASP A 47 -5.50 -8.15 -9.95
N GLY A 48 -6.24 -7.53 -10.88
CA GLY A 48 -6.38 -8.00 -12.26
C GLY A 48 -7.32 -9.20 -12.45
N LEU A 49 -7.60 -9.96 -11.39
CA LEU A 49 -8.62 -11.03 -11.37
C LEU A 49 -9.95 -10.56 -10.79
N SER A 50 -10.00 -9.34 -10.23
CA SER A 50 -11.18 -8.78 -9.55
C SER A 50 -11.65 -9.59 -8.35
N ALA A 51 -10.85 -10.55 -7.88
CA ALA A 51 -11.17 -11.37 -6.72
C ALA A 51 -10.99 -10.58 -5.42
N TYR A 52 -10.04 -9.64 -5.40
CA TYR A 52 -9.76 -8.77 -4.27
C TYR A 52 -9.81 -7.31 -4.70
N ARG A 53 -10.55 -6.52 -3.93
CA ARG A 53 -10.68 -5.08 -4.14
C ARG A 53 -10.33 -4.35 -2.87
N THR A 54 -9.19 -3.69 -2.87
CA THR A 54 -8.75 -2.83 -1.77
C THR A 54 -7.85 -1.78 -2.37
N ARG A 55 -8.22 -0.52 -2.16
CA ARG A 55 -7.42 0.61 -2.61
C ARG A 55 -6.09 0.62 -1.83
N PRO A 56 -4.92 0.63 -2.50
CA PRO A 56 -3.64 0.64 -1.82
C PRO A 56 -3.40 2.01 -1.15
N LEU A 57 -2.46 2.05 -0.20
CA LEU A 57 -2.01 3.30 0.42
C LEU A 57 -1.17 4.15 -0.55
N LEU A 58 -0.27 3.48 -1.29
CA LEU A 58 0.71 4.01 -2.23
C LEU A 58 1.03 2.94 -3.28
N VAL A 59 1.54 3.32 -4.45
CA VAL A 59 2.09 2.40 -5.46
C VAL A 59 3.50 2.86 -5.83
N VAL A 60 4.44 1.92 -5.95
CA VAL A 60 5.82 2.18 -6.36
C VAL A 60 6.05 1.52 -7.73
N LEU A 61 6.50 2.29 -8.72
CA LEU A 61 6.74 1.86 -10.10
C LEU A 61 8.23 1.81 -10.44
#